data_AF-A0A5K7Y8E2-F1
#
_entry.id   AF-A0A5K7Y8E2-F1
#
_cell.length_a   1.000
_cell.length_b   1.000
_cell.length_c   1.000
_cell.angle_alpha   90.00
_cell.angle_beta   90.00
_cell.angle_gamma   90.00
#
_symmetry.space_group_name_H-M   'P 1'
#
loop_
_entity.id
_entity.type
_entity.pdbx_description
1 polymer ?
#
loop_
_entity_poly.entity_id
_entity_poly.type
_entity_poly.pdbx_seq_one_letter_code
_entity_poly.pdbx_strand_id
1 'polypeptide(L)'
;MFLDNRQVAMDSVQEALADSLDYFEDNAERLRPALLKAFEPFYASRVELKQALEVETRKHLSLMPRDADVERDDYMWLWSRLKSIVGNDNQVLINELLEQERVLMQACSTAFTHPLPDSMEKVLEGIFHNCRHLIRELYRHQTGQAARRRAG
;
A
#
# COMPACT_ATOMS: atom_id res chain seq x y z
N MET A 1 -21.91 4.27 -20.95
CA MET A 1 -20.71 3.56 -21.41
C MET A 1 -20.18 2.80 -20.21
N PHE A 2 -20.37 1.48 -20.16
CA PHE A 2 -19.80 0.68 -19.07
C PHE A 2 -18.29 0.68 -19.27
N LEU A 3 -17.54 1.18 -18.29
CA LEU A 3 -16.08 1.02 -18.25
C LEU A 3 -15.79 -0.48 -18.38
N ASP A 4 -14.75 -0.84 -19.14
CA ASP A 4 -14.27 -2.22 -19.15
C ASP A 4 -13.99 -2.63 -17.70
N ASN A 5 -14.60 -3.72 -17.20
CA ASN A 5 -14.43 -4.14 -15.81
C ASN A 5 -12.94 -4.30 -15.45
N ARG A 6 -12.08 -4.60 -16.42
CA ARG A 6 -10.61 -4.61 -16.26
C ARG A 6 -10.02 -3.24 -15.97
N GLN A 7 -10.51 -2.20 -16.64
CA GLN A 7 -10.09 -0.83 -16.40
C GLN A 7 -10.46 -0.41 -14.98
N VAL A 8 -11.68 -0.71 -14.52
CA VAL A 8 -12.12 -0.40 -13.14
C VAL A 8 -11.26 -1.14 -12.12
N ALA A 9 -10.99 -2.43 -12.35
CA ALA A 9 -10.15 -3.22 -11.45
C ALA A 9 -8.71 -2.70 -11.41
N MET A 10 -8.13 -2.29 -12.55
CA MET A 10 -6.77 -1.73 -12.59
C MET A 10 -6.70 -0.35 -11.96
N ASP A 11 -7.69 0.49 -12.21
CA ASP A 11 -7.78 1.81 -11.59
C ASP A 11 -7.84 1.67 -10.06
N SER A 12 -8.59 0.69 -9.54
CA SER A 12 -8.61 0.38 -8.11
C SER A 12 -7.25 -0.07 -7.57
N VAL A 13 -6.46 -0.82 -8.35
CA VAL A 13 -5.09 -1.20 -7.95
C VAL A 13 -4.18 0.03 -7.97
N GLN A 14 -4.24 0.86 -9.01
CA GLN A 14 -3.43 2.07 -9.12
C GLN A 14 -3.74 3.05 -7.98
N GLU A 15 -5.01 3.22 -7.61
CA GLU A 15 -5.44 4.02 -6.46
C GLU A 15 -4.85 3.45 -5.16
N ALA A 16 -5.12 2.18 -4.83
CA ALA A 16 -4.63 1.59 -3.59
C ALA A 16 -3.09 1.57 -3.48
N LEU A 17 -2.40 1.48 -4.62
CA LEU A 17 -0.94 1.50 -4.68
C LEU A 17 -0.37 2.90 -4.43
N ALA A 18 -1.01 3.93 -4.99
CA ALA A 18 -0.67 5.34 -4.76
C ALA A 18 -0.95 5.72 -3.30
N ASP A 19 -2.18 5.49 -2.82
CA ASP A 19 -2.59 5.75 -1.44
C ASP A 19 -1.62 5.10 -0.44
N SER A 20 -1.13 3.89 -0.74
CA SER A 20 -0.17 3.22 0.13
C SER A 20 1.21 3.89 0.16
N LEU A 21 1.69 4.43 -0.97
CA LEU A 21 2.98 5.11 -1.05
C LEU A 21 2.91 6.45 -0.34
N ASP A 22 1.87 7.24 -0.66
CA ASP A 22 1.65 8.57 -0.09
C ASP A 22 1.47 8.46 1.43
N TYR A 23 0.65 7.50 1.88
CA TYR A 23 0.49 7.24 3.31
C TYR A 23 1.82 6.90 4.02
N PHE A 24 2.74 6.19 3.39
CA PHE A 24 4.03 5.90 4.00
C PHE A 24 4.93 7.14 4.06
N GLU A 25 4.99 7.93 2.99
CA GLU A 25 5.77 9.17 2.93
C GLU A 25 5.30 10.17 4.01
N ASP A 26 4.00 10.40 4.08
CA ASP A 26 3.33 11.28 5.04
C ASP A 26 3.56 10.91 6.51
N ASN A 27 3.82 9.63 6.78
CA ASN A 27 3.97 9.09 8.12
C ASN A 27 5.40 8.61 8.42
N ALA A 28 6.34 8.81 7.50
CA ALA A 28 7.73 8.36 7.63
C ALA A 28 8.40 8.97 8.88
N GLU A 29 8.16 10.26 9.14
CA GLU A 29 8.73 10.98 10.30
C GLU A 29 8.20 10.48 11.65
N ARG A 30 7.02 9.83 11.65
CA ARG A 30 6.39 9.25 12.84
C ARG A 30 6.92 7.85 13.16
N LEU A 31 7.53 7.19 12.18
CA LEU A 31 8.15 5.89 12.39
C LEU A 31 9.46 6.03 13.17
N ARG A 32 9.70 5.11 14.09
CA ARG A 32 11.03 4.99 14.70
C ARG A 32 12.07 4.67 13.62
N PRO A 33 13.30 5.18 13.71
CA PRO A 33 14.33 4.98 12.68
C PRO A 33 14.58 3.51 12.30
N ALA A 34 14.48 2.60 13.25
CA ALA A 34 14.64 1.16 13.00
C ALA A 34 13.50 0.56 12.15
N LEU A 35 12.26 1.04 12.33
CA LEU A 35 11.11 0.61 11.52
C LEU A 35 11.18 1.23 10.13
N LEU A 36 11.49 2.53 10.05
CA LEU A 36 11.67 3.22 8.78
C LEU A 36 12.68 2.48 7.89
N LYS A 37 13.88 2.19 8.43
CA LYS A 37 14.92 1.43 7.73
C LYS A 37 14.48 0.01 7.34
N ALA A 38 13.62 -0.62 8.14
CA ALA A 38 13.09 -1.95 7.82
C ALA A 38 12.04 -1.89 6.70
N PHE A 39 11.29 -0.80 6.60
CA PHE A 39 10.17 -0.65 5.66
C PHE A 39 10.56 -0.01 4.33
N GLU A 40 11.56 0.87 4.31
CA GLU A 40 12.09 1.56 3.11
C GLU A 40 12.27 0.65 1.89
N PRO A 41 12.89 -0.55 1.99
CA PRO A 41 13.10 -1.40 0.81
C PRO A 41 11.78 -1.86 0.16
N PHE A 42 10.71 -2.03 0.94
CA PHE A 42 9.41 -2.43 0.41
C PHE A 42 8.77 -1.30 -0.39
N TYR A 43 8.85 -0.07 0.11
CA TYR A 43 8.28 1.10 -0.56
C TYR A 43 9.12 1.53 -1.77
N ALA A 44 10.45 1.40 -1.73
CA ALA A 44 11.29 1.58 -2.90
C ALA A 44 10.92 0.61 -4.04
N SER A 45 10.76 -0.69 -3.72
CA SER A 45 10.28 -1.67 -4.69
C SER A 45 8.86 -1.37 -5.18
N ARG A 46 8.00 -0.81 -4.31
CA ARG A 46 6.63 -0.44 -4.65
C ARG A 46 6.56 0.72 -5.65
N VAL A 47 7.47 1.69 -5.57
CA VAL A 47 7.60 2.77 -6.57
C VAL A 47 7.93 2.20 -7.95
N GLU A 48 8.87 1.27 -8.04
CA GLU A 48 9.23 0.61 -9.30
C GLU A 48 8.05 -0.18 -9.88
N LEU A 49 7.30 -0.89 -9.02
CA LEU A 49 6.10 -1.63 -9.41
C LEU A 49 4.98 -0.71 -9.89
N LYS A 50 4.79 0.46 -9.26
CA LYS A 50 3.81 1.48 -9.70
C LYS A 50 4.14 1.97 -11.10
N GLN A 51 5.40 2.33 -11.35
CA GLN A 51 5.86 2.78 -12.67
C GLN A 51 5.66 1.69 -13.73
N ALA A 52 6.01 0.45 -13.41
CA ALA A 52 5.79 -0.69 -14.32
C ALA A 52 4.30 -0.91 -14.60
N LEU A 53 3.44 -0.80 -13.58
CA LEU A 53 2.00 -0.95 -13.73
C LEU A 53 1.42 0.15 -14.63
N GLU A 54 1.83 1.41 -14.44
CA GLU A 54 1.39 2.54 -15.28
C GLU A 54 1.77 2.36 -16.76
N VAL A 55 2.95 1.82 -17.04
CA VAL A 55 3.36 1.50 -18.42
C VAL A 55 2.43 0.44 -19.02
N GLU A 56 2.14 -0.62 -18.28
CA GLU A 56 1.29 -1.72 -18.76
C GLU A 56 -0.18 -1.30 -18.89
N THR A 57 -0.72 -0.55 -17.94
CA THR A 57 -2.12 -0.08 -17.97
C THR A 57 -2.34 0.94 -19.08
N ARG A 58 -1.38 1.83 -19.33
CA ARG A 58 -1.41 2.74 -20.48
C ARG A 58 -1.38 1.99 -21.81
N LYS A 59 -0.51 0.98 -21.92
CA LYS A 59 -0.33 0.20 -23.14
C LYS A 59 -1.53 -0.69 -23.47
N HIS A 60 -2.12 -1.34 -22.48
CA HIS A 60 -3.13 -2.38 -22.68
C HIS A 60 -4.56 -1.92 -22.43
N LEU A 61 -4.76 -0.91 -21.59
CA LEU A 61 -6.08 -0.46 -21.15
C LEU A 61 -6.33 1.03 -21.45
N SER A 62 -5.35 1.73 -22.02
CA SER A 62 -5.41 3.19 -22.28
C SER A 62 -5.73 4.00 -21.02
N LEU A 63 -5.38 3.49 -19.84
CA LEU A 63 -5.52 4.21 -18.58
C LEU A 63 -4.44 5.29 -18.50
N MET A 64 -4.82 6.44 -17.97
CA MET A 64 -3.87 7.51 -17.64
C MET A 64 -3.30 7.26 -16.24
N PRO A 65 -2.09 7.76 -15.94
CA PRO A 65 -1.62 7.84 -14.57
C PRO A 65 -2.66 8.57 -13.71
N ARG A 66 -2.85 8.10 -12.49
CA ARG A 66 -3.76 8.74 -11.56
C ARG A 66 -3.05 9.93 -10.92
N ASP A 67 -3.66 11.10 -11.01
CA ASP A 67 -3.22 12.29 -10.27
C ASP A 67 -3.54 12.09 -8.79
N ALA A 68 -2.73 12.68 -7.90
CA ALA A 68 -2.96 12.65 -6.46
C ALA A 68 -4.32 13.28 -6.13
N ASP A 69 -5.14 12.58 -5.33
CA ASP A 69 -6.39 13.12 -4.80
C ASP A 69 -6.07 13.89 -3.51
N VAL A 70 -5.54 15.10 -3.71
CA VAL A 70 -4.99 15.96 -2.63
C VAL A 70 -5.98 16.13 -1.47
N GLU A 71 -7.29 16.21 -1.75
CA GLU A 71 -8.31 16.39 -0.70
C GLU A 71 -8.49 15.12 0.15
N ARG A 72 -8.46 13.93 -0.48
CA ARG A 72 -8.48 12.67 0.26
C ARG A 72 -7.20 12.50 1.08
N ASP A 73 -6.06 12.84 0.50
CA ASP A 73 -4.75 12.65 1.13
C ASP A 73 -4.63 13.52 2.39
N ASP A 74 -5.02 14.78 2.31
CA ASP A 74 -5.10 15.70 3.46
C ASP A 74 -5.99 15.15 4.59
N TYR A 75 -7.14 14.56 4.23
CA TYR A 75 -8.03 13.94 5.20
C TYR A 75 -7.38 12.72 5.86
N MET A 76 -6.75 11.84 5.08
CA MET A 76 -6.10 10.63 5.57
C MET A 76 -4.92 10.95 6.49
N TRP A 77 -4.11 11.95 6.13
CA TRP A 77 -3.04 12.47 6.97
C TRP A 77 -3.59 13.01 8.30
N LEU A 78 -4.58 13.91 8.24
CA LEU A 78 -5.18 14.51 9.44
C LEU A 78 -5.80 13.45 10.34
N TRP A 79 -6.50 12.48 9.76
CA TRP A 79 -7.13 11.39 10.49
C TRP A 79 -6.13 10.49 11.20
N SER A 80 -5.05 10.10 10.53
CA SER A 80 -3.96 9.34 11.16
C SER A 80 -3.32 10.16 12.29
N ARG A 81 -3.14 11.47 12.09
CA ARG A 81 -2.60 12.36 13.12
C ARG A 81 -3.51 12.43 14.35
N LEU A 82 -4.83 12.52 14.17
CA LEU A 82 -5.78 12.51 15.27
C LEU A 82 -5.73 11.20 16.07
N LYS A 83 -5.63 10.04 15.41
CA LYS A 83 -5.51 8.75 16.12
C LYS A 83 -4.23 8.63 16.94
N SER A 84 -3.14 9.25 16.49
CA SER A 84 -1.87 9.25 17.24
C SER A 84 -1.99 9.88 18.63
N ILE A 85 -2.90 10.85 18.79
CA ILE A 85 -3.09 11.58 20.04
C ILE A 85 -3.79 10.71 21.10
N VAL A 86 -4.62 9.76 20.65
CA VAL A 86 -5.50 8.96 21.52
C VAL A 86 -4.91 7.59 21.86
N GLY A 87 -3.75 7.21 21.30
CA GLY A 87 -3.17 5.88 21.46
C GLY A 87 -1.65 5.79 21.41
N ASN A 88 -1.11 4.57 21.41
CA ASN A 88 0.32 4.36 21.16
C ASN A 88 0.59 4.57 19.66
N ASP A 89 1.17 5.70 19.30
CA ASP A 89 1.39 6.14 17.91
C ASP A 89 2.01 5.06 17.02
N ASN A 90 3.05 4.37 17.49
CA ASN A 90 3.70 3.29 16.73
C ASN A 90 2.77 2.09 16.48
N GLN A 91 1.95 1.70 17.47
CA GLN A 91 1.03 0.58 17.31
C GLN A 91 -0.14 0.93 16.41
N VAL A 92 -0.64 2.16 16.49
CA VAL A 92 -1.64 2.71 15.59
C VAL A 92 -1.10 2.66 14.17
N LEU A 93 0.09 3.23 13.93
CA LEU A 93 0.69 3.29 12.61
C LEU A 93 0.94 1.90 12.01
N ILE A 94 1.44 0.93 12.79
CA ILE A 94 1.59 -0.45 12.32
C ILE A 94 0.24 -1.06 11.89
N ASN A 95 -0.83 -0.80 12.64
CA ASN A 95 -2.16 -1.31 12.29
C ASN A 95 -2.71 -0.65 11.02
N GLU A 96 -2.47 0.64 10.83
CA GLU A 96 -2.88 1.37 9.64
C GLU A 96 -2.11 0.88 8.41
N LEU A 97 -0.79 0.69 8.52
CA LEU A 97 0.02 0.08 7.46
C LEU A 97 -0.49 -1.33 7.11
N LEU A 98 -0.80 -2.17 8.11
CA LEU A 98 -1.40 -3.49 7.87
C LEU A 98 -2.74 -3.41 7.11
N GLU A 99 -3.54 -2.39 7.37
CA GLU A 99 -4.81 -2.20 6.67
C GLU A 99 -4.60 -1.77 5.22
N GLN A 100 -3.65 -0.84 4.96
CA GLN A 100 -3.27 -0.47 3.60
C GLN A 100 -2.83 -1.69 2.78
N GLU A 101 -2.03 -2.58 3.37
CA GLU A 101 -1.63 -3.82 2.70
C GLU A 101 -2.81 -4.74 2.36
N ARG A 102 -3.84 -4.81 3.22
CA ARG A 102 -5.04 -5.60 2.93
C ARG A 102 -5.87 -4.99 1.80
N VAL A 103 -6.03 -3.67 1.79
CA VAL A 103 -6.76 -2.94 0.74
C VAL A 103 -6.09 -3.18 -0.61
N LEU A 104 -4.77 -3.00 -0.69
CA LEU A 104 -4.02 -3.22 -1.93
C LEU A 104 -4.08 -4.68 -2.39
N MET A 105 -3.95 -5.64 -1.47
CA MET A 105 -4.09 -7.06 -1.81
C MET A 105 -5.51 -7.40 -2.29
N GLN A 106 -6.55 -6.78 -1.73
CA GLN A 106 -7.94 -6.97 -2.17
C GLN A 106 -8.17 -6.39 -3.57
N ALA A 107 -7.58 -5.24 -3.88
CA ALA A 107 -7.60 -4.66 -5.23
C ALA A 107 -6.91 -5.60 -6.23
N CYS A 108 -5.71 -6.10 -5.88
CA CYS A 108 -4.99 -7.08 -6.72
C CYS A 108 -5.78 -8.38 -6.90
N SER A 109 -6.43 -8.87 -5.84
CA SER A 109 -7.23 -10.10 -5.92
C SER A 109 -8.42 -9.93 -6.86
N THR A 110 -9.08 -8.78 -6.82
CA THR A 110 -10.15 -8.43 -7.77
C THR A 110 -9.62 -8.38 -9.20
N ALA A 111 -8.47 -7.73 -9.40
CA ALA A 111 -7.78 -7.64 -10.67
C ALA A 111 -7.50 -9.00 -11.33
N PHE A 112 -7.00 -9.97 -10.55
CA PHE A 112 -6.72 -11.33 -11.01
C PHE A 112 -7.95 -12.13 -11.44
N THR A 113 -9.18 -11.68 -11.14
CA THR A 113 -10.41 -12.34 -11.62
C THR A 113 -10.73 -12.02 -13.08
N HIS A 114 -9.98 -11.10 -13.69
CA HIS A 114 -10.17 -10.68 -15.08
C HIS A 114 -9.04 -11.19 -15.98
N PRO A 115 -9.29 -11.35 -17.30
CA PRO A 115 -8.24 -11.71 -18.24
C PRO A 115 -7.28 -10.52 -18.45
N LEU A 116 -6.07 -10.65 -17.93
CA LEU A 116 -5.00 -9.66 -18.04
C LEU A 116 -3.88 -10.16 -18.97
N PRO A 117 -3.12 -9.26 -19.61
CA PRO A 117 -1.89 -9.65 -20.30
C PRO A 117 -0.84 -10.21 -19.32
N ASP A 118 -0.09 -11.25 -19.72
CA ASP A 118 0.95 -11.88 -18.90
C ASP A 118 1.96 -10.88 -18.30
N SER A 119 2.29 -9.81 -19.04
CA SER A 119 3.21 -8.77 -18.56
C SER A 119 2.63 -7.97 -17.38
N MET A 120 1.34 -7.66 -17.42
CA MET A 120 0.62 -6.97 -16.36
C MET A 120 0.41 -7.88 -15.15
N GLU A 121 0.08 -9.14 -15.39
CA GLU A 121 -0.09 -10.13 -14.32
C GLU A 121 1.17 -10.27 -13.47
N LYS A 122 2.36 -10.33 -14.11
CA LYS A 122 3.65 -10.34 -13.40
C LYS A 122 3.89 -9.13 -12.52
N VAL A 123 3.44 -7.94 -12.93
CA VAL A 123 3.55 -6.73 -12.11
C VAL A 123 2.63 -6.84 -10.90
N LEU A 124 1.38 -7.27 -11.08
CA LEU A 124 0.45 -7.51 -9.97
C LEU A 124 0.95 -8.59 -9.01
N GLU A 125 1.56 -9.66 -9.51
CA GLU A 125 2.20 -10.68 -8.67
C GLU A 125 3.34 -10.09 -7.84
N GLY A 126 4.15 -9.20 -8.43
CA GLY A 126 5.18 -8.43 -7.73
C GLY A 126 4.61 -7.58 -6.60
N ILE A 127 3.52 -6.86 -6.85
CA ILE A 127 2.81 -6.05 -5.84
C ILE A 127 2.29 -6.97 -4.73
N PHE A 128 1.62 -8.07 -5.09
CA PHE A 128 1.05 -9.00 -4.12
C PHE A 128 2.14 -9.66 -3.24
N HIS A 129 3.27 -10.03 -3.84
CA HIS A 129 4.42 -10.56 -3.12
C HIS A 129 5.02 -9.52 -2.16
N ASN A 130 5.19 -8.28 -2.63
CA ASN A 130 5.66 -7.15 -1.82
C ASN A 130 4.74 -6.95 -0.60
N CYS A 131 3.41 -6.90 -0.78
CA CYS A 131 2.45 -6.79 0.32
C CYS A 131 2.60 -7.91 1.34
N ARG A 132 2.64 -9.16 0.87
CA ARG A 132 2.78 -10.33 1.76
C ARG A 132 4.06 -10.29 2.59
N HIS A 133 5.16 -9.79 2.02
CA HIS A 133 6.41 -9.65 2.74
C HIS A 133 6.35 -8.52 3.77
N LEU A 134 5.80 -7.36 3.41
CA LEU A 134 5.64 -6.24 4.33
C LEU A 134 4.70 -6.60 5.49
N ILE A 135 3.58 -7.28 5.23
CA ILE A 135 2.67 -7.80 6.27
C ILE A 135 3.41 -8.68 7.28
N ARG A 136 4.25 -9.61 6.81
CA ARG A 136 5.04 -10.48 7.69
C ARG A 136 5.98 -9.66 8.57
N GLU A 137 6.60 -8.63 8.01
CA GLU A 137 7.50 -7.75 8.76
C GLU A 137 6.74 -6.92 9.80
N LEU A 138 5.60 -6.33 9.42
CA LEU A 138 4.70 -5.60 10.33
C LEU A 138 4.26 -6.47 11.53
N TYR A 139 3.88 -7.72 11.29
CA TYR A 139 3.50 -8.65 12.37
C TYR A 139 4.67 -9.03 13.29
N ARG A 140 5.90 -9.13 12.79
CA ARG A 140 7.09 -9.35 13.64
C ARG A 140 7.30 -8.19 14.61
N HIS A 141 7.11 -6.96 14.14
CA HIS A 141 7.24 -5.77 14.99
C HIS A 141 6.08 -5.61 15.99
N GLN A 142 4.88 -6.08 15.65
CA GLN A 142 3.73 -6.11 16.57
C GLN A 142 3.91 -7.16 17.68
N THR A 143 4.28 -8.39 17.31
CA THR A 143 4.45 -9.50 18.26
C THR A 143 5.68 -9.35 19.15
N GLY A 144 6.79 -8.84 18.61
CA GLY A 144 8.00 -8.53 19.38
C GLY A 144 7.77 -7.46 20.45
N GLN A 145 6.88 -6.49 20.20
CA GLN A 145 6.46 -5.51 21.20
C GLN A 145 5.58 -6.12 22.29
N ALA A 146 4.66 -7.03 21.93
CA ALA A 146 3.81 -7.73 22.89
C ALA A 146 4.63 -8.63 23.85
N ALA A 147 5.67 -9.30 23.34
CA ALA A 147 6.56 -10.13 24.15
C ALA A 147 7.37 -9.28 25.15
N ARG A 148 7.91 -8.13 24.72
CA ARG A 148 8.65 -7.20 25.60
C ARG A 148 7.78 -6.60 26.71
N ARG A 149 6.51 -6.30 26.42
CA ARG A 149 5.57 -5.76 27.43
C ARG A 149 5.15 -6.76 28.51
N ARG A 150 5.25 -8.06 28.25
CA ARG A 150 4.93 -9.11 29.24
C ARG A 150 6.12 -9.48 30.14
N ALA A 151 7.32 -9.03 29.78
CA ALA A 151 8.57 -9.40 30.44
C ALA A 151 9.13 -8.32 31.39
N GLY A 152 8.46 -7.16 31.50
CA GLY A 152 8.77 -6.09 32.45
C GLY A 152 7.55 -5.80 33.31
#